data_AF-A0A3D4JQE5-F1
#
_entry.id   AF-A0A3D4JQE5-F1
#
_cell.length_a   1.000
_cell.length_b   1.000
_cell.length_c   1.000
_cell.angle_alpha   90.00
_cell.angle_beta   90.00
_cell.angle_gamma   90.00
#
_symmetry.space_group_name_H-M   'P 1'
#
loop_
_entity.id
_entity.type
_entity.pdbx_description
1 polymer ?
#
loop_
_entity_poly.entity_id
_entity_poly.type
_entity_poly.pdbx_seq_one_letter_code
_entity_poly.pdbx_strand_id
1 'polypeptide(L)'
;MALCFSCFVFSQSQYQTEISSQSNDAEVLANNTVSFDSSDLELSGKDGTNLQETFLYFNDITLPSDAVVNNVYLIFYGDEVSTNSTTLKINGEIGSSLPYPASTASSTGLNLKSRNYSSNFVEWITNGCQVNQKYQSPDLKNIFSEMFPGTVNSANISFRIKGNAQGDFTVKSFSGGIGYRPKLVILYTTNTTTISATITSGTNDAEQILTTGNVNLGEAALELGGKSGTSPQITGLRFENIQIPPAAEITNAYIELYSYGTSPNNAVLTFRTELENSAAYTTAVNHISARN
;
A
#
# COMPACT_ATOMS: atom_id res chain seq x y z
N MET A 1 -33.17 -32.71 0.54
CA MET A 1 -32.26 -32.54 1.69
C MET A 1 -31.04 -31.79 1.17
N ALA A 2 -30.91 -30.51 1.48
CA ALA A 2 -29.78 -29.69 1.03
C ALA A 2 -28.79 -29.61 2.20
N LEU A 3 -27.54 -30.00 1.91
CA LEU A 3 -26.43 -29.85 2.82
C LEU A 3 -25.82 -28.47 2.56
N CYS A 4 -26.18 -27.49 3.38
CA CYS A 4 -25.53 -26.19 3.40
C CYS A 4 -24.41 -26.23 4.44
N PHE A 5 -23.17 -26.01 4.01
CA PHE A 5 -22.08 -25.65 4.92
C PHE A 5 -21.67 -24.21 4.64
N SER A 6 -21.52 -23.42 5.69
CA SER A 6 -20.82 -22.14 5.64
C SER A 6 -19.33 -22.45 5.45
N CYS A 7 -18.81 -22.27 4.24
CA CYS A 7 -17.38 -22.30 3.99
C CYS A 7 -16.85 -20.90 4.21
N PHE A 8 -16.03 -20.71 5.25
CA PHE A 8 -15.21 -19.50 5.35
C PHE A 8 -14.21 -19.54 4.20
N VAL A 9 -14.41 -18.69 3.21
CA VAL A 9 -13.42 -18.48 2.16
C VAL A 9 -12.33 -17.61 2.77
N PHE A 10 -11.36 -18.23 3.45
CA PHE A 10 -10.13 -17.55 3.82
C PHE A 10 -9.32 -17.29 2.54
N SER A 11 -9.69 -16.26 1.79
CA SER A 11 -8.91 -15.83 0.64
C SER A 11 -7.60 -15.25 1.15
N GLN A 12 -6.48 -15.85 0.77
CA GLN A 12 -5.17 -15.25 0.98
C GLN A 12 -5.14 -13.91 0.24
N SER A 13 -4.88 -12.85 1.00
CA SER A 13 -4.69 -11.49 0.52
C SER A 13 -3.20 -11.15 0.53
N GLN A 14 -2.82 -10.18 -0.30
CA GLN A 14 -1.45 -9.70 -0.41
C GLN A 14 -1.41 -8.19 -0.25
N TYR A 15 -0.60 -7.71 0.70
CA TYR A 15 -0.13 -6.34 0.74
C TYR A 15 1.29 -6.30 0.15
N GLN A 16 1.59 -5.32 -0.69
CA GLN A 16 2.92 -5.10 -1.23
C GLN A 16 3.19 -3.60 -1.33
N THR A 17 4.40 -3.20 -0.92
CA THR A 17 4.92 -1.85 -1.11
C THR A 17 6.40 -1.91 -1.51
N GLU A 18 6.91 -0.85 -2.09
CA GLU A 18 8.33 -0.69 -2.43
C GLU A 18 8.94 0.48 -1.67
N ILE A 19 10.27 0.53 -1.61
CA ILE A 19 10.99 1.70 -1.10
C ILE A 19 10.51 2.94 -1.85
N SER A 20 9.96 3.90 -1.11
CA SER A 20 9.17 5.02 -1.66
C SER A 20 9.96 6.33 -1.79
N SER A 21 11.15 6.43 -1.19
CA SER A 21 12.03 7.60 -1.26
C SER A 21 13.50 7.22 -1.17
N GLN A 22 14.39 8.12 -1.60
CA GLN A 22 15.84 7.89 -1.57
C GLN A 22 16.37 7.65 -0.15
N SER A 23 15.80 8.28 0.87
CA SER A 23 16.26 8.10 2.26
C SER A 23 15.74 6.82 2.92
N ASN A 24 14.96 6.01 2.21
CA ASN A 24 14.31 4.83 2.77
C ASN A 24 15.13 3.55 2.60
N ASP A 25 16.24 3.59 1.87
CA ASP A 25 17.30 2.60 1.98
C ASP A 25 18.61 3.27 2.35
N ALA A 26 19.45 2.58 3.12
CA ALA A 26 20.67 3.16 3.66
C ALA A 26 21.77 2.13 3.84
N GLU A 27 22.98 2.52 3.45
CA GLU A 27 24.25 1.85 3.71
C GLU A 27 24.91 2.49 4.92
N VAL A 28 25.20 1.73 5.99
CA VAL A 28 25.93 2.27 7.15
C VAL A 28 27.30 1.62 7.29
N LEU A 29 28.32 2.39 6.98
CA LEU A 29 29.73 1.99 7.04
C LEU A 29 30.19 1.68 8.48
N ALA A 30 31.35 1.03 8.60
CA ALA A 30 31.96 0.68 9.88
C ALA A 30 32.26 1.90 10.79
N ASN A 31 32.55 3.06 10.20
CA ASN A 31 32.73 4.34 10.91
C ASN A 31 31.40 5.04 11.26
N ASN A 32 30.26 4.39 10.96
CA ASN A 32 28.88 4.84 11.16
C ASN A 32 28.41 5.98 10.26
N THR A 33 29.18 6.42 9.27
CA THR A 33 28.62 7.32 8.24
C THR A 33 27.59 6.58 7.39
N VAL A 34 26.61 7.30 6.89
CA VAL A 34 25.47 6.75 6.15
C VAL A 34 25.54 7.19 4.70
N SER A 35 25.32 6.27 3.77
CA SER A 35 25.02 6.54 2.38
C SER A 35 23.53 6.32 2.14
N PHE A 36 22.88 7.28 1.49
CA PHE A 36 21.47 7.19 1.09
C PHE A 36 21.30 7.23 -0.42
N ASP A 37 22.32 7.62 -1.18
CA ASP A 37 22.26 7.92 -2.61
C ASP A 37 22.96 6.88 -3.49
N SER A 38 23.28 5.71 -2.91
CA SER A 38 23.83 4.59 -3.65
C SER A 38 22.86 4.09 -4.73
N SER A 39 23.39 3.69 -5.89
CA SER A 39 22.61 3.08 -6.98
C SER A 39 22.21 1.63 -6.69
N ASP A 40 22.91 1.02 -5.74
CA ASP A 40 22.87 -0.36 -5.32
C ASP A 40 22.94 -0.46 -3.78
N LEU A 41 22.76 -1.68 -3.29
CA LEU A 41 22.82 -2.04 -1.88
C LEU A 41 23.68 -3.30 -1.73
N GLU A 42 24.76 -3.22 -0.96
CA GLU A 42 25.69 -4.33 -0.80
C GLU A 42 25.28 -5.18 0.40
N LEU A 43 24.24 -6.00 0.20
CA LEU A 43 23.70 -6.84 1.26
C LEU A 43 24.73 -7.83 1.82
N SER A 44 25.79 -8.15 1.07
CA SER A 44 26.92 -8.94 1.56
C SER A 44 27.69 -8.32 2.72
N GLY A 45 27.42 -7.07 3.05
CA GLY A 45 27.95 -6.38 4.22
C GLY A 45 29.33 -5.76 3.97
N LYS A 46 29.69 -5.57 2.69
CA LYS A 46 30.88 -4.83 2.29
C LYS A 46 30.75 -4.25 0.88
N ASP A 47 31.38 -3.10 0.65
CA ASP A 47 31.78 -2.62 -0.67
C ASP A 47 33.32 -2.69 -0.75
N GLY A 48 33.84 -3.58 -1.62
CA GLY A 48 35.25 -3.90 -1.68
C GLY A 48 35.78 -4.37 -0.33
N THR A 49 36.60 -3.55 0.34
CA THR A 49 37.15 -3.80 1.69
C THR A 49 36.39 -3.07 2.81
N ASN A 50 35.45 -2.20 2.47
CA ASN A 50 34.72 -1.38 3.43
C ASN A 50 33.52 -2.16 3.96
N LEU A 51 33.51 -2.46 5.25
CA LEU A 51 32.38 -3.15 5.88
C LEU A 51 31.20 -2.20 6.09
N GLN A 52 29.99 -2.72 5.89
CA GLN A 52 28.75 -1.98 6.08
C GLN A 52 27.56 -2.88 6.41
N GLU A 53 26.46 -2.23 6.77
CA GLU A 53 25.17 -2.86 7.03
C GLU A 53 24.09 -2.11 6.26
N THR A 54 23.08 -2.82 5.76
CA THR A 54 22.00 -2.23 4.96
C THR A 54 20.73 -2.11 5.80
N PHE A 55 20.02 -0.99 5.65
CA PHE A 55 18.78 -0.69 6.34
C PHE A 55 17.69 -0.34 5.33
N LEU A 56 16.49 -0.86 5.53
CA LEU A 56 15.34 -0.64 4.64
C LEU A 56 14.15 -0.16 5.45
N TYR A 57 13.53 0.93 5.04
CA TYR A 57 12.38 1.55 5.68
C TYR A 57 11.17 1.58 4.73
N PHE A 58 10.08 0.99 5.17
CA PHE A 58 8.79 0.95 4.46
C PHE A 58 7.77 1.74 5.29
N ASN A 59 7.18 2.78 4.71
CA ASN A 59 6.15 3.60 5.36
C ASN A 59 4.72 3.19 4.95
N ASP A 60 3.76 3.61 5.76
CA ASP A 60 2.31 3.56 5.47
C ASP A 60 1.76 2.15 5.21
N ILE A 61 2.27 1.16 5.97
CA ILE A 61 1.78 -0.21 5.89
C ILE A 61 0.46 -0.28 6.65
N THR A 62 -0.61 -0.58 5.92
CA THR A 62 -1.95 -0.72 6.48
C THR A 62 -2.47 -2.12 6.18
N LEU A 63 -2.84 -2.87 7.22
CA LEU A 63 -3.51 -4.17 7.09
C LEU A 63 -4.89 -4.09 7.76
N PRO A 64 -5.86 -4.92 7.33
CA PRO A 64 -7.13 -5.06 8.05
C PRO A 64 -6.93 -5.41 9.53
N SER A 65 -7.83 -4.95 10.39
CA SER A 65 -7.73 -5.17 11.84
C SER A 65 -7.89 -6.63 12.27
N ASP A 66 -8.41 -7.48 11.39
CA ASP A 66 -8.53 -8.92 11.57
C ASP A 66 -7.47 -9.70 10.75
N ALA A 67 -6.46 -9.00 10.20
CA ALA A 67 -5.44 -9.64 9.38
C ALA A 67 -4.61 -10.63 10.21
N VAL A 68 -4.58 -11.87 9.75
CA VAL A 68 -3.68 -12.93 10.23
C VAL A 68 -2.54 -13.07 9.24
N VAL A 69 -1.35 -12.62 9.64
CA VAL A 69 -0.15 -12.69 8.80
C VAL A 69 0.30 -14.15 8.61
N ASN A 70 0.46 -14.56 7.37
CA ASN A 70 0.78 -15.93 6.97
C ASN A 70 2.22 -16.07 6.47
N ASN A 71 2.76 -15.07 5.78
CA ASN A 71 4.13 -15.04 5.28
C ASN A 71 4.56 -13.57 5.10
N VAL A 72 5.82 -13.26 5.38
CA VAL A 72 6.41 -11.94 5.13
C VAL A 72 7.73 -12.14 4.42
N TYR A 73 8.01 -11.41 3.35
CA TYR A 73 9.30 -11.52 2.68
C TYR A 73 9.67 -10.24 1.95
N LEU A 74 10.96 -10.10 1.69
CA LEU A 74 11.52 -9.02 0.88
C LEU A 74 11.79 -9.52 -0.55
N ILE A 75 11.57 -8.65 -1.52
CA ILE A 75 11.96 -8.86 -2.91
C ILE A 75 13.09 -7.88 -3.24
N PHE A 76 14.14 -8.41 -3.88
CA PHE A 76 15.26 -7.65 -4.41
C PHE A 76 15.50 -8.00 -5.87
N TYR A 77 16.28 -7.17 -6.55
CA TYR A 77 16.74 -7.43 -7.91
C TYR A 77 18.25 -7.24 -7.98
N GLY A 78 18.97 -8.18 -8.58
CA GLY A 78 20.44 -8.11 -8.62
C GLY A 78 20.97 -6.93 -9.42
N ASP A 79 22.05 -6.32 -8.95
CA ASP A 79 22.75 -5.23 -9.65
C ASP A 79 23.98 -5.74 -10.40
N GLU A 80 24.83 -6.51 -9.71
CA GLU A 80 26.10 -7.00 -10.24
C GLU A 80 26.15 -8.53 -10.29
N VAL A 81 26.94 -9.07 -11.22
CA VAL A 81 27.14 -10.52 -11.33
C VAL A 81 28.13 -11.00 -10.29
N SER A 82 27.76 -12.04 -9.56
CA SER A 82 28.62 -12.74 -8.61
C SER A 82 28.27 -14.22 -8.57
N THR A 83 29.30 -15.07 -8.43
CA THR A 83 29.13 -16.53 -8.30
C THR A 83 29.38 -17.02 -6.88
N ASN A 84 29.78 -16.13 -5.97
CA ASN A 84 30.12 -16.47 -4.60
C ASN A 84 28.89 -16.35 -3.71
N SER A 85 28.68 -17.32 -2.82
CA SER A 85 27.61 -17.26 -1.84
C SER A 85 27.90 -16.26 -0.73
N THR A 86 26.82 -15.73 -0.17
CA THR A 86 26.83 -14.81 0.98
C THR A 86 25.79 -15.29 1.98
N THR A 87 26.07 -15.13 3.27
CA THR A 87 25.08 -15.36 4.34
C THR A 87 24.65 -14.02 4.92
N LEU A 88 23.34 -13.78 4.93
CA LEU A 88 22.69 -12.59 5.46
C LEU A 88 21.96 -12.93 6.76
N LYS A 89 21.93 -11.97 7.69
CA LYS A 89 21.05 -11.97 8.86
C LYS A 89 20.10 -10.79 8.77
N ILE A 90 18.80 -11.07 8.86
CA ILE A 90 17.74 -10.07 8.77
C ILE A 90 17.06 -9.94 10.13
N ASN A 91 17.08 -8.73 10.68
CA ASN A 91 16.34 -8.33 11.88
C ASN A 91 15.30 -7.27 11.51
N GLY A 92 14.24 -7.16 12.30
CA GLY A 92 13.24 -6.10 12.17
C GLY A 92 13.22 -5.18 13.38
N GLU A 93 12.97 -3.89 13.18
CA GLU A 93 12.82 -2.92 14.28
C GLU A 93 11.49 -3.16 15.01
N ILE A 94 11.52 -3.17 16.35
CA ILE A 94 10.36 -3.40 17.21
C ILE A 94 9.44 -2.17 17.21
N GLY A 95 8.16 -2.40 16.91
CA GLY A 95 7.14 -1.35 16.82
C GLY A 95 7.20 -0.56 15.51
N SER A 96 6.38 0.48 15.44
CA SER A 96 6.34 1.35 14.27
C SER A 96 7.62 2.20 14.21
N SER A 97 8.38 2.03 13.12
CA SER A 97 9.70 2.64 12.95
C SER A 97 9.60 4.15 12.65
N LEU A 98 10.54 4.92 13.18
CA LEU A 98 10.69 6.33 12.79
C LEU A 98 11.42 6.46 11.44
N PRO A 99 11.11 7.47 10.60
CA PRO A 99 11.86 7.73 9.38
C PRO A 99 13.37 7.82 9.61
N TYR A 100 14.18 7.47 8.61
CA TYR A 100 15.62 7.68 8.69
C TYR A 100 15.96 9.17 8.60
N PRO A 101 16.84 9.70 9.47
CA PRO A 101 17.27 11.09 9.35
C PRO A 101 18.06 11.29 8.05
N ALA A 102 17.69 12.29 7.24
CA ALA A 102 18.40 12.63 6.00
C ALA A 102 19.74 13.35 6.29
N SER A 103 20.69 12.62 6.88
CA SER A 103 22.02 13.11 7.27
C SER A 103 23.05 11.98 7.19
N THR A 104 24.18 12.22 6.53
CA THR A 104 25.25 11.22 6.36
C THR A 104 26.21 11.15 7.55
N ALA A 105 25.96 11.94 8.61
CA ALA A 105 26.80 12.00 9.81
C ALA A 105 26.87 10.66 10.55
N SER A 106 27.98 10.43 11.27
CA SER A 106 28.18 9.20 12.05
C SER A 106 27.14 8.98 13.15
N SER A 107 26.54 10.05 13.68
CA SER A 107 25.43 9.99 14.62
C SER A 107 24.17 9.38 14.01
N THR A 108 23.94 9.54 12.71
CA THR A 108 22.82 8.91 12.00
C THR A 108 23.00 7.40 11.93
N GLY A 109 24.18 6.93 11.51
CA GLY A 109 24.42 5.48 11.44
C GLY A 109 24.43 4.80 12.81
N LEU A 110 24.91 5.51 13.85
CA LEU A 110 24.76 5.06 15.23
C LEU A 110 23.29 4.93 15.63
N ASN A 111 22.45 5.94 15.31
CA ASN A 111 21.00 5.87 15.55
C ASN A 111 20.39 4.62 14.90
N LEU A 112 20.65 4.39 13.60
CA LEU A 112 20.11 3.25 12.85
C LEU A 112 20.56 1.91 13.46
N LYS A 113 21.85 1.77 13.80
CA LYS A 113 22.41 0.54 14.38
C LYS A 113 21.93 0.27 15.81
N SER A 114 21.56 1.31 16.56
CA SER A 114 21.16 1.21 17.98
C SER A 114 19.65 1.15 18.21
N ARG A 115 18.83 1.12 17.15
CA ARG A 115 17.38 0.96 17.30
C ARG A 115 17.05 -0.38 17.97
N ASN A 116 15.86 -0.48 18.55
CA ASN A 116 15.42 -1.71 19.20
C ASN A 116 15.02 -2.73 18.12
N TYR A 117 15.85 -3.74 17.89
CA TYR A 117 15.60 -4.78 16.89
C TYR A 117 15.13 -6.08 17.54
N SER A 118 14.48 -6.92 16.74
CA SER A 118 14.17 -8.30 17.09
C SER A 118 15.41 -9.05 17.58
N SER A 119 15.24 -9.80 18.65
CA SER A 119 16.25 -10.70 19.23
C SER A 119 16.51 -11.87 18.27
N ASN A 120 15.45 -12.38 17.63
CA ASN A 120 15.59 -13.34 16.55
C ASN A 120 15.98 -12.66 15.24
N PHE A 121 16.67 -13.41 14.39
CA PHE A 121 16.94 -13.05 13.00
C PHE A 121 16.58 -14.20 12.07
N VAL A 122 16.32 -13.88 10.81
CA VAL A 122 16.24 -14.87 9.75
C VAL A 122 17.56 -14.91 9.01
N GLU A 123 18.11 -16.11 8.83
CA GLU A 123 19.29 -16.33 8.01
C GLU A 123 18.91 -16.57 6.55
N TRP A 124 19.60 -15.91 5.62
CA TRP A 124 19.43 -16.11 4.19
C TRP A 124 20.78 -16.37 3.54
N ILE A 125 20.95 -17.59 3.02
CA ILE A 125 22.12 -17.98 2.23
C ILE A 125 21.79 -17.78 0.76
N THR A 126 22.57 -16.93 0.08
CA THR A 126 22.42 -16.63 -1.35
C THR A 126 23.40 -17.46 -2.18
N ASN A 127 23.07 -17.71 -3.44
CA ASN A 127 23.90 -18.48 -4.37
C ASN A 127 24.48 -17.55 -5.45
N GLY A 128 25.10 -16.44 -5.03
CA GLY A 128 25.56 -15.39 -5.93
C GLY A 128 24.46 -14.44 -6.38
N CYS A 129 24.80 -13.57 -7.33
CA CYS A 129 23.94 -12.51 -7.84
C CYS A 129 23.99 -12.46 -9.37
N GLN A 130 22.88 -12.09 -10.02
CA GLN A 130 22.74 -11.92 -11.46
C GLN A 130 21.95 -10.64 -11.70
N VAL A 131 22.38 -9.85 -12.68
CA VAL A 131 21.76 -8.57 -13.03
C VAL A 131 20.27 -8.78 -13.35
N ASN A 132 19.42 -7.95 -12.75
CA ASN A 132 17.96 -7.94 -12.91
C ASN A 132 17.24 -9.24 -12.52
N GLN A 133 17.94 -10.23 -11.96
CA GLN A 133 17.28 -11.42 -11.41
C GLN A 133 16.51 -11.04 -10.16
N LYS A 134 15.23 -11.45 -10.09
CA LYS A 134 14.41 -11.32 -8.89
C LYS A 134 14.89 -12.31 -7.83
N TYR A 135 15.17 -11.79 -6.64
CA TYR A 135 15.47 -12.56 -5.44
C TYR A 135 14.37 -12.37 -4.40
N GLN A 136 14.05 -13.44 -3.68
CA GLN A 136 13.07 -13.43 -2.59
C GLN A 136 13.76 -13.92 -1.33
N SER A 137 13.59 -13.18 -0.22
CA SER A 137 14.08 -13.65 1.07
C SER A 137 13.32 -14.91 1.53
N PRO A 138 13.86 -15.65 2.51
CA PRO A 138 13.08 -16.61 3.30
C PRO A 138 11.92 -15.92 4.02
N ASP A 139 11.02 -16.72 4.60
CA ASP A 139 9.89 -16.24 5.40
C ASP A 139 10.39 -15.50 6.66
N LEU A 140 9.95 -14.25 6.79
CA LEU A 140 10.25 -13.30 7.86
C LEU A 140 9.12 -13.21 8.90
N LYS A 141 8.08 -14.06 8.81
CA LYS A 141 6.93 -14.01 9.72
C LYS A 141 7.32 -14.09 11.19
N ASN A 142 8.33 -14.89 11.53
CA ASN A 142 8.80 -15.03 12.92
C ASN A 142 9.36 -13.72 13.48
N ILE A 143 10.20 -13.00 12.72
CA ILE A 143 10.71 -11.69 13.13
C ILE A 143 9.61 -10.63 13.06
N PHE A 144 8.70 -10.70 12.09
CA PHE A 144 7.57 -9.78 11.99
C PHE A 144 6.63 -9.88 13.19
N SER A 145 6.35 -11.10 13.68
CA SER A 145 5.58 -11.30 14.92
C SER A 145 6.30 -10.77 16.16
N GLU A 146 7.64 -10.74 16.17
CA GLU A 146 8.39 -10.10 17.25
C GLU A 146 8.33 -8.56 17.15
N MET A 147 8.44 -8.01 15.94
CA MET A 147 8.29 -6.57 15.68
C MET A 147 6.95 -6.04 16.17
N PHE A 148 5.88 -6.81 15.96
CA PHE A 148 4.51 -6.45 16.31
C PHE A 148 3.83 -7.62 17.05
N PRO A 149 3.88 -7.67 18.39
CA PRO A 149 3.28 -8.75 19.18
C PRO A 149 1.73 -8.73 19.20
N GLY A 150 1.09 -7.86 18.41
CA GLY A 150 -0.36 -7.73 18.28
C GLY A 150 -0.78 -7.38 16.86
N THR A 151 -2.05 -7.04 16.68
CA THR A 151 -2.58 -6.65 15.36
C THR A 151 -1.85 -5.43 14.80
N VAL A 152 -1.43 -5.52 13.53
CA VAL A 152 -0.84 -4.41 12.78
C VAL A 152 -1.95 -3.74 11.95
N ASN A 153 -2.51 -2.64 12.43
CA ASN A 153 -3.47 -1.86 11.65
C ASN A 153 -2.75 -0.88 10.72
N SER A 154 -1.82 -0.10 11.29
CA SER A 154 -0.98 0.86 10.58
C SER A 154 0.40 0.89 11.24
N ALA A 155 1.46 0.77 10.44
CA ALA A 155 2.83 0.79 10.92
C ALA A 155 3.82 1.23 9.84
N ASN A 156 4.98 1.70 10.28
CA ASN A 156 6.18 1.78 9.46
C ASN A 156 7.14 0.68 9.89
N ILE A 157 7.86 0.10 8.93
CA ILE A 157 8.71 -1.08 9.16
C ILE A 157 10.13 -0.80 8.70
N SER A 158 11.08 -0.99 9.62
CA SER A 158 12.50 -1.06 9.29
C SER A 158 13.04 -2.49 9.37
N PHE A 159 13.85 -2.87 8.38
CA PHE A 159 14.72 -4.05 8.46
C PHE A 159 16.18 -3.63 8.54
N ARG A 160 16.96 -4.39 9.31
CA ARG A 160 18.42 -4.34 9.34
C ARG A 160 18.96 -5.63 8.74
N ILE A 161 19.83 -5.51 7.75
CA ILE A 161 20.42 -6.63 7.02
C ILE A 161 21.94 -6.58 7.21
N LYS A 162 22.47 -7.69 7.72
CA LYS A 162 23.91 -7.87 7.93
C LYS A 162 24.42 -9.05 7.12
N GLY A 163 25.24 -8.79 6.12
CA GLY A 163 25.99 -9.83 5.45
C GLY A 163 27.23 -10.25 6.25
N ASN A 164 27.75 -11.43 5.91
CA ASN A 164 28.93 -12.01 6.54
C ASN A 164 30.26 -11.44 5.99
N ALA A 165 30.22 -10.51 5.03
CA ALA A 165 31.36 -9.98 4.29
C ALA A 165 32.09 -11.03 3.42
N GLN A 166 31.36 -12.05 2.94
CA GLN A 166 31.83 -13.00 1.93
C GLN A 166 30.97 -12.90 0.66
N GLY A 167 31.61 -13.17 -0.48
CA GLY A 167 30.99 -12.97 -1.79
C GLY A 167 30.56 -11.53 -2.02
N ASP A 168 29.78 -11.33 -3.07
CA ASP A 168 29.21 -10.05 -3.47
C ASP A 168 27.74 -10.29 -3.82
N PHE A 169 26.83 -9.82 -2.97
CA PHE A 169 25.39 -9.92 -3.18
C PHE A 169 24.81 -8.51 -3.21
N THR A 170 25.08 -7.85 -4.33
CA THR A 170 24.73 -6.46 -4.62
C THR A 170 23.40 -6.40 -5.34
N VAL A 171 22.45 -5.60 -4.82
CA VAL A 171 21.08 -5.51 -5.34
C VAL A 171 20.70 -4.05 -5.62
N LYS A 172 19.70 -3.83 -6.46
CA LYS A 172 19.19 -2.50 -6.79
C LYS A 172 18.64 -1.78 -5.56
N SER A 173 18.99 -0.50 -5.41
CA SER A 173 18.41 0.42 -4.41
C SER A 173 17.15 1.12 -4.95
N PHE A 174 16.63 2.11 -4.22
CA PHE A 174 15.64 3.07 -4.69
C PHE A 174 16.03 3.71 -6.03
N SER A 175 17.32 4.02 -6.20
CA SER A 175 17.90 4.65 -7.38
C SER A 175 18.04 3.69 -8.58
N GLY A 176 17.90 2.38 -8.36
CA GLY A 176 17.88 1.36 -9.42
C GLY A 176 16.67 1.43 -10.36
N GLY A 177 15.68 2.29 -10.08
CA GLY A 177 14.54 2.58 -10.93
C GLY A 177 13.25 1.85 -10.55
N ILE A 178 12.12 2.42 -10.99
CA ILE A 178 10.78 1.87 -10.74
C ILE A 178 10.70 0.43 -11.24
N GLY A 179 10.18 -0.48 -10.42
CA GLY A 179 10.07 -1.91 -10.72
C GLY A 179 11.19 -2.76 -10.12
N TYR A 180 12.38 -2.18 -9.91
CA TYR A 180 13.57 -2.87 -9.35
C TYR A 180 13.86 -2.54 -7.88
N ARG A 181 13.20 -1.53 -7.33
CA ARG A 181 13.36 -1.13 -5.93
C ARG A 181 13.05 -2.29 -4.97
N PRO A 182 13.70 -2.36 -3.80
CA PRO A 182 13.37 -3.35 -2.79
C PRO A 182 11.88 -3.28 -2.41
N LYS A 183 11.24 -4.45 -2.26
CA LYS A 183 9.80 -4.54 -1.92
C LYS A 183 9.58 -5.35 -0.67
N LEU A 184 8.62 -4.92 0.13
CA LEU A 184 8.04 -5.69 1.21
C LEU A 184 6.74 -6.34 0.71
N VAL A 185 6.62 -7.66 0.91
CA VAL A 185 5.39 -8.40 0.65
C VAL A 185 4.90 -9.05 1.94
N ILE A 186 3.62 -8.87 2.24
CA ILE A 186 2.93 -9.48 3.38
C ILE A 186 1.74 -10.26 2.84
N LEU A 187 1.76 -11.58 3.02
CA LEU A 187 0.61 -12.44 2.75
C LEU A 187 -0.17 -12.60 4.05
N TYR A 188 -1.47 -12.33 4.02
CA TYR A 188 -2.33 -12.43 5.19
C TYR A 188 -3.71 -12.97 4.80
N THR A 189 -4.48 -13.40 5.79
CA THR A 189 -5.89 -13.75 5.65
C THR A 189 -6.72 -12.77 6.46
N THR A 190 -7.87 -12.39 5.93
CA THR A 190 -8.81 -11.45 6.56
C THR A 190 -10.22 -11.87 6.16
N ASN A 191 -11.21 -11.58 7.01
CA ASN A 191 -12.63 -11.69 6.70
C ASN A 191 -13.19 -10.35 6.19
N THR A 192 -12.38 -9.29 6.20
CA THR A 192 -12.73 -7.97 5.69
C THR A 192 -12.32 -7.86 4.22
N THR A 193 -13.17 -7.22 3.43
CA THR A 193 -12.83 -6.86 2.04
C THR A 193 -13.26 -5.42 1.79
N THR A 194 -12.57 -4.74 0.88
CA THR A 194 -12.96 -3.41 0.40
C THR A 194 -13.44 -3.55 -1.03
N ILE A 195 -14.66 -3.08 -1.27
CA ILE A 195 -15.21 -2.96 -2.62
C ILE A 195 -15.06 -1.51 -3.02
N SER A 196 -14.31 -1.26 -4.10
CA SER A 196 -14.18 0.07 -4.70
C SER A 196 -14.79 0.03 -6.09
N ALA A 197 -15.53 1.08 -6.43
CA ALA A 197 -16.11 1.26 -7.73
C ALA A 197 -16.05 2.71 -8.16
N THR A 198 -15.86 2.91 -9.46
CA THR A 198 -15.87 4.21 -10.11
C THR A 198 -17.00 4.25 -11.12
N ILE A 199 -17.55 5.44 -11.34
CA ILE A 199 -18.55 5.66 -12.38
C ILE A 199 -17.80 5.67 -13.73
N THR A 200 -18.11 4.70 -14.59
CA THR A 200 -17.43 4.52 -15.89
C THR A 200 -18.36 4.71 -17.09
N SER A 201 -19.65 4.91 -16.87
CA SER A 201 -20.67 5.14 -17.90
C SER A 201 -21.34 6.48 -17.67
N GLY A 202 -21.54 7.27 -18.74
CA GLY A 202 -22.28 8.55 -18.67
C GLY A 202 -23.77 8.41 -18.36
N THR A 203 -24.29 7.19 -18.26
CA THR A 203 -25.66 6.95 -17.76
C THR A 203 -25.71 6.66 -16.25
N ASN A 204 -24.56 6.74 -15.56
CA ASN A 204 -24.43 6.41 -14.16
C ASN A 204 -24.18 7.64 -13.28
N ASP A 205 -24.05 8.82 -13.87
CA ASP A 205 -24.20 10.12 -13.25
C ASP A 205 -25.18 10.97 -14.07
N ALA A 206 -25.90 11.85 -13.38
CA ALA A 206 -26.93 12.66 -14.02
C ALA A 206 -27.28 13.88 -13.18
N GLU A 207 -27.79 14.92 -13.83
CA GLU A 207 -28.36 16.09 -13.17
C GLU A 207 -29.78 16.32 -13.66
N GLN A 208 -30.71 16.58 -12.76
CA GLN A 208 -32.08 16.91 -13.11
C GLN A 208 -32.42 18.32 -12.65
N ILE A 209 -32.91 19.15 -13.57
CA ILE A 209 -33.43 20.49 -13.27
C ILE A 209 -34.83 20.35 -12.64
N LEU A 210 -35.00 20.82 -11.41
CA LEU A 210 -36.22 20.61 -10.62
C LEU A 210 -37.44 21.41 -11.15
N THR A 211 -37.23 22.49 -11.90
CA THR A 211 -38.32 23.29 -12.47
C THR A 211 -38.92 22.73 -13.75
N THR A 212 -38.14 21.97 -14.52
CA THR A 212 -38.57 21.40 -15.82
C THR A 212 -38.65 19.88 -15.80
N GLY A 213 -37.94 19.24 -14.88
CA GLY A 213 -37.75 17.80 -14.84
C GLY A 213 -36.73 17.26 -15.85
N ASN A 214 -36.11 18.11 -16.67
CA ASN A 214 -35.13 17.66 -17.67
C ASN A 214 -33.91 17.05 -17.00
N VAL A 215 -33.43 15.92 -17.54
CA VAL A 215 -32.26 15.18 -17.05
C VAL A 215 -31.11 15.29 -18.06
N ASN A 216 -29.95 15.71 -17.58
CA ASN A 216 -28.69 15.81 -18.31
C ASN A 216 -27.75 14.67 -17.87
N LEU A 217 -27.08 14.03 -18.83
CA LEU A 217 -26.20 12.86 -18.64
C LEU A 217 -24.74 13.11 -19.09
N GLY A 218 -24.39 14.33 -19.47
CA GLY A 218 -23.15 14.59 -20.23
C GLY A 218 -22.37 15.82 -19.77
N GLU A 219 -22.68 16.36 -18.60
CA GLU A 219 -21.96 17.51 -18.06
C GLU A 219 -20.60 17.06 -17.49
N ALA A 220 -19.57 17.89 -17.70
CA ALA A 220 -18.21 17.60 -17.26
C ALA A 220 -18.00 17.82 -15.76
N ALA A 221 -18.94 18.50 -15.10
CA ALA A 221 -18.97 18.76 -13.67
C ALA A 221 -20.37 18.43 -13.14
N LEU A 222 -20.44 17.99 -11.88
CA LEU A 222 -21.69 17.63 -11.20
C LEU A 222 -22.01 18.63 -10.10
N GLU A 223 -23.22 19.19 -10.14
CA GLU A 223 -23.62 20.30 -9.30
C GLU A 223 -24.29 19.80 -8.01
N LEU A 224 -23.45 19.27 -7.13
CA LEU A 224 -23.88 18.70 -5.84
C LEU A 224 -24.48 19.75 -4.89
N GLY A 225 -24.20 21.04 -5.10
CA GLY A 225 -24.74 22.15 -4.31
C GLY A 225 -26.24 22.41 -4.48
N GLY A 226 -26.95 21.62 -5.31
CA GLY A 226 -28.39 21.65 -5.47
C GLY A 226 -28.90 22.68 -6.49
N LYS A 227 -28.00 23.26 -7.31
CA LYS A 227 -28.35 24.17 -8.40
C LYS A 227 -27.20 24.36 -9.40
N SER A 228 -27.56 24.68 -10.63
CA SER A 228 -26.68 25.31 -11.62
C SER A 228 -27.14 26.75 -11.86
N GLY A 229 -26.33 27.73 -11.47
CA GLY A 229 -26.70 29.15 -11.46
C GLY A 229 -27.92 29.43 -10.57
N THR A 230 -29.05 29.78 -11.19
CA THR A 230 -30.35 30.00 -10.52
C THR A 230 -31.29 28.80 -10.61
N SER A 231 -30.93 27.78 -11.39
CA SER A 231 -31.79 26.62 -11.64
C SER A 231 -31.58 25.56 -10.58
N PRO A 232 -32.57 25.28 -9.72
CA PRO A 232 -32.44 24.24 -8.71
C PRO A 232 -32.33 22.86 -9.39
N GLN A 233 -31.44 22.02 -8.88
CA GLN A 233 -31.11 20.72 -9.46
C GLN A 233 -30.96 19.64 -8.37
N ILE A 234 -31.10 18.38 -8.80
CA ILE A 234 -30.67 17.21 -8.05
C ILE A 234 -29.65 16.43 -8.87
N THR A 235 -28.60 15.95 -8.23
CA THR A 235 -27.60 15.07 -8.85
C THR A 235 -27.89 13.61 -8.48
N GLY A 236 -27.82 12.72 -9.46
CA GLY A 236 -27.86 11.28 -9.29
C GLY A 236 -26.49 10.66 -9.51
N LEU A 237 -26.13 9.71 -8.65
CA LEU A 237 -24.92 8.88 -8.77
C LEU A 237 -25.32 7.41 -8.66
N ARG A 238 -24.82 6.60 -9.59
CA ARG A 238 -25.04 5.15 -9.63
C ARG A 238 -23.70 4.45 -9.79
N PHE A 239 -23.41 3.52 -8.90
CA PHE A 239 -22.25 2.64 -9.03
C PHE A 239 -22.72 1.25 -9.42
N GLU A 240 -22.23 0.73 -10.54
CA GLU A 240 -22.65 -0.57 -11.05
C GLU A 240 -21.73 -1.70 -10.61
N ASN A 241 -22.25 -2.93 -10.67
CA ASN A 241 -21.50 -4.15 -10.37
C ASN A 241 -20.91 -4.21 -8.95
N ILE A 242 -21.56 -3.56 -7.98
CA ILE A 242 -21.20 -3.67 -6.56
C ILE A 242 -21.67 -5.02 -6.05
N GLN A 243 -20.74 -5.96 -5.94
CA GLN A 243 -21.00 -7.30 -5.41
C GLN A 243 -20.71 -7.33 -3.91
N ILE A 244 -21.74 -7.06 -3.09
CA ILE A 244 -21.64 -7.21 -1.63
C ILE A 244 -21.96 -8.67 -1.27
N PRO A 245 -21.05 -9.40 -0.61
CA PRO A 245 -21.35 -10.77 -0.17
C PRO A 245 -22.60 -10.83 0.72
N PRO A 246 -23.45 -11.87 0.59
CA PRO A 246 -24.59 -12.05 1.47
C PRO A 246 -24.17 -12.05 2.95
N ALA A 247 -24.92 -11.33 3.79
CA ALA A 247 -24.66 -11.15 5.23
C ALA A 247 -23.34 -10.43 5.59
N ALA A 248 -22.68 -9.76 4.63
CA ALA A 248 -21.57 -8.86 4.95
C ALA A 248 -22.05 -7.69 5.83
N GLU A 249 -21.32 -7.42 6.91
CA GLU A 249 -21.48 -6.20 7.70
C GLU A 249 -20.72 -5.06 7.01
N ILE A 250 -21.40 -3.95 6.72
CA ILE A 250 -20.75 -2.74 6.19
C ILE A 250 -20.19 -1.96 7.38
N THR A 251 -18.87 -2.01 7.56
CA THR A 251 -18.19 -1.30 8.64
C THR A 251 -17.89 0.16 8.31
N ASN A 252 -17.70 0.48 7.02
CA ASN A 252 -17.51 1.84 6.52
C ASN A 252 -17.97 1.93 5.06
N ALA A 253 -18.58 3.05 4.68
CA ALA A 253 -18.93 3.38 3.31
C ALA A 253 -18.79 4.89 3.08
N TYR A 254 -18.12 5.27 2.00
CA TYR A 254 -17.92 6.65 1.62
C TYR A 254 -17.93 6.80 0.10
N ILE A 255 -18.17 8.03 -0.36
CA ILE A 255 -18.00 8.44 -1.76
C ILE A 255 -16.87 9.47 -1.78
N GLU A 256 -15.85 9.21 -2.60
CA GLU A 256 -14.76 10.17 -2.84
C GLU A 256 -15.08 11.02 -4.06
N LEU A 257 -14.87 12.34 -3.96
CA LEU A 257 -15.19 13.32 -4.98
C LEU A 257 -14.03 14.32 -5.12
N TYR A 258 -13.79 14.77 -6.34
CA TYR A 258 -12.78 15.78 -6.67
C TYR A 258 -13.47 17.05 -7.13
N SER A 259 -13.02 18.22 -6.66
CA SER A 259 -13.63 19.49 -7.03
C SER A 259 -13.25 19.89 -8.46
N TYR A 260 -14.26 20.28 -9.25
CA TYR A 260 -14.04 20.90 -10.57
C TYR A 260 -13.56 22.35 -10.44
N GLY A 261 -14.00 23.07 -9.41
CA GLY A 261 -13.69 24.49 -9.21
C GLY A 261 -13.64 24.90 -7.75
N THR A 262 -13.33 26.18 -7.52
CA THR A 262 -13.23 26.77 -6.17
C THR A 262 -14.42 27.66 -5.87
N SER A 263 -15.04 27.45 -4.72
CA SER A 263 -16.10 28.32 -4.17
C SER A 263 -15.76 28.65 -2.72
N PRO A 264 -15.90 29.92 -2.29
CA PRO A 264 -15.73 30.30 -0.89
C PRO A 264 -16.94 29.96 -0.01
N ASN A 265 -18.04 29.51 -0.62
CA ASN A 265 -19.30 29.25 0.07
C ASN A 265 -19.45 27.76 0.39
N ASN A 266 -19.97 27.46 1.59
CA ASN A 266 -20.29 26.11 2.02
C ASN A 266 -21.52 25.56 1.29
N ALA A 267 -21.52 24.26 1.01
CA ALA A 267 -22.69 23.50 0.58
C ALA A 267 -23.10 22.52 1.69
N VAL A 268 -24.41 22.34 1.86
CA VAL A 268 -24.97 21.30 2.74
C VAL A 268 -25.61 20.25 1.84
N LEU A 269 -25.06 19.04 1.86
CA LEU A 269 -25.50 17.94 1.01
C LEU A 269 -26.46 17.04 1.79
N THR A 270 -27.57 16.66 1.16
CA THR A 270 -28.46 15.62 1.66
C THR A 270 -28.40 14.44 0.72
N PHE A 271 -27.97 13.28 1.22
CA PHE A 271 -27.93 12.05 0.45
C PHE A 271 -29.23 11.29 0.61
N ARG A 272 -29.70 10.69 -0.49
CA ARG A 272 -30.81 9.74 -0.54
C ARG A 272 -30.39 8.57 -1.41
N THR A 273 -30.94 7.40 -1.13
CA THR A 273 -30.67 6.16 -1.86
C THR A 273 -31.99 5.60 -2.35
N GLU A 274 -32.03 5.13 -3.59
CA GLU A 274 -33.12 4.25 -4.04
C GLU A 274 -32.92 2.84 -3.47
N LEU A 275 -34.01 2.09 -3.32
CA LEU A 275 -33.96 0.69 -2.86
C LEU A 275 -33.63 -0.25 -4.01
N GLU A 276 -33.05 -1.40 -3.67
CA GLU A 276 -32.70 -2.46 -4.63
C GLU A 276 -31.66 -2.06 -5.68
N ASN A 277 -31.64 -2.76 -6.81
CA ASN A 277 -30.69 -2.54 -7.89
C ASN A 277 -31.18 -1.40 -8.79
N SER A 278 -30.48 -0.27 -8.75
CA SER A 278 -30.84 0.93 -9.50
C SER A 278 -30.68 0.73 -11.01
N ALA A 279 -31.67 1.20 -11.77
CA ALA A 279 -31.55 1.31 -13.22
C ALA A 279 -30.62 2.46 -13.59
N ALA A 280 -29.95 2.37 -14.75
CA ALA A 280 -29.19 3.50 -15.31
C ALA A 280 -30.08 4.74 -15.47
N TYR A 281 -29.51 5.94 -15.36
CA TYR A 281 -30.23 7.18 -15.63
C TYR A 281 -30.57 7.32 -17.12
N THR A 282 -31.68 7.98 -17.42
CA THR A 282 -32.14 8.27 -18.78
C THR A 282 -32.55 9.74 -18.86
N THR A 283 -32.71 10.25 -20.08
CA THR A 283 -33.18 11.62 -20.32
C THR A 283 -34.69 11.80 -20.12
N ALA A 284 -35.39 10.79 -19.58
CA ALA A 284 -36.81 10.91 -19.28
C ALA A 284 -37.04 12.02 -18.25
N VAL A 285 -38.12 12.79 -18.43
CA VAL A 285 -38.46 13.88 -17.52
C VAL A 285 -38.74 13.32 -16.12
N ASN A 286 -38.20 13.97 -15.10
CA ASN A 286 -38.29 13.60 -13.68
C ASN A 286 -37.64 12.26 -13.31
N HIS A 287 -36.78 11.69 -14.14
CA HIS A 287 -36.26 10.33 -13.92
C HIS A 287 -35.41 10.17 -12.67
N ILE A 288 -34.80 11.24 -12.13
CA ILE A 288 -34.06 11.20 -10.85
C ILE A 288 -35.03 11.44 -9.69
N SER A 289 -35.81 12.53 -9.75
CA SER A 289 -36.70 12.90 -8.64
C SER A 289 -37.85 11.92 -8.42
N ALA A 290 -38.21 11.11 -9.42
CA ALA A 290 -39.25 10.08 -9.30
C ALA A 290 -38.78 8.78 -8.64
N ARG A 291 -37.49 8.64 -8.31
CA ARG A 291 -36.92 7.45 -7.67
C ARG A 291 -36.95 7.46 -6.13
N ASN A 292 -37.57 8.50 -5.55
CA ASN A 292 -37.67 8.71 -4.11
C ASN A 292 -39.12 8.85 -3.66
#